data_AF-A0A661JHP0-F1
#
_entry.id   AF-A0A661JHP0-F1
#
_cell.length_a   1.000
_cell.length_b   1.000
_cell.length_c   1.000
_cell.angle_alpha   90.00
_cell.angle_beta   90.00
_cell.angle_gamma   90.00
#
_symmetry.space_group_name_H-M   'P 1'
#
loop_
_entity.id
_entity.type
_entity.pdbx_description
1 polymer ?
#
loop_
_entity_poly.entity_id
_entity_poly.type
_entity_poly.pdbx_seq_one_letter_code
_entity_poly.pdbx_strand_id
1 'polypeptide(L)'
;MKQGIRVLLADDEKEFVLNMATILKGRGFDVSVTFDGYEAVQALKFGQVFDVVVMDLRMPGMDGLTAMKEIKRLSPDTEVIMLTGHGSLSTGIQAMREGAYDYLMKPYDMEDLVEKIKEAREAEAIRRHPVLWPRKLVGQIALCPFRRLRPQDTLFTAVKMMSRARGEEVVEEAYVLDEEDRLRGVVTKRALVEEARKTFLGRSLTWQDLQGNPELLPKKTAAEVMQRYWFAAAPNAYLTDVANQMIVHNVRFMPVVRAGRMLGIIRLQDILQYVE
;
A
#
# COMPACT_ATOMS: atom_id res chain seq x y z
N MET A 1 2.81 20.16 -19.51
CA MET A 1 1.81 20.27 -18.43
C MET A 1 1.64 18.89 -17.82
N LYS A 2 1.87 18.69 -16.52
CA LYS A 2 1.57 17.39 -15.88
C LYS A 2 0.06 17.19 -15.91
N GLN A 3 -0.43 16.21 -16.66
CA GLN A 3 -1.84 15.80 -16.59
C GLN A 3 -2.10 15.27 -15.17
N GLY A 4 -3.19 15.72 -14.53
CA GLY A 4 -3.61 15.22 -13.22
C GLY A 4 -4.01 13.75 -13.31
N ILE A 5 -3.86 13.00 -12.20
CA ILE A 5 -4.31 11.61 -12.14
C ILE A 5 -5.84 11.60 -12.25
N ARG A 6 -6.36 10.87 -13.24
CA ARG A 6 -7.79 10.76 -13.52
C ARG A 6 -8.40 9.68 -12.64
N VAL A 7 -9.25 10.10 -11.72
CA VAL A 7 -9.88 9.25 -10.73
C VAL A 7 -11.38 9.16 -11.03
N LEU A 8 -11.90 7.95 -11.11
CA LEU A 8 -13.34 7.70 -11.06
C LEU A 8 -13.73 7.30 -9.64
N LEU A 9 -14.70 7.98 -9.04
CA LEU A 9 -15.20 7.67 -7.71
C LEU A 9 -16.63 7.14 -7.82
N ALA A 10 -16.88 5.93 -7.32
CA ALA A 10 -18.16 5.23 -7.40
C ALA A 10 -18.64 4.82 -6.01
N ASP A 11 -19.75 5.40 -5.55
CA ASP A 11 -20.39 5.09 -4.27
C ASP A 11 -21.86 5.59 -4.32
N ASP A 12 -22.80 4.86 -3.73
CA ASP A 12 -24.23 5.21 -3.79
C ASP A 12 -24.62 6.35 -2.84
N GLU A 13 -23.76 6.67 -1.87
CA GLU A 13 -23.93 7.79 -0.97
C GLU A 13 -23.52 9.11 -1.65
N LYS A 14 -24.46 9.74 -2.37
CA LYS A 14 -24.22 10.96 -3.17
C LYS A 14 -23.48 12.08 -2.42
N GLU A 15 -23.87 12.38 -1.19
CA GLU A 15 -23.22 13.44 -0.39
C GLU A 15 -21.77 13.08 -0.06
N PHE A 16 -21.51 11.81 0.26
CA PHE A 16 -20.16 11.31 0.52
C PHE A 16 -19.28 11.44 -0.74
N VAL A 17 -19.78 11.00 -1.89
CA VAL A 17 -19.08 11.10 -3.19
C VAL A 17 -18.71 12.54 -3.53
N LEU A 18 -19.66 13.47 -3.41
CA LEU A 18 -19.45 14.87 -3.78
C LEU A 18 -18.45 15.57 -2.85
N ASN A 19 -18.53 15.29 -1.54
CA ASN A 19 -17.56 15.78 -0.57
C ASN A 19 -16.15 15.24 -0.87
N MET A 20 -16.05 13.93 -1.15
CA MET A 20 -14.78 13.30 -1.47
C MET A 20 -14.16 13.83 -2.75
N ALA A 21 -14.97 14.00 -3.80
CA ALA A 21 -14.54 14.56 -5.06
C ALA A 21 -14.01 15.98 -4.89
N THR A 22 -14.64 16.79 -4.03
CA THR A 22 -14.16 18.14 -3.71
C THR A 22 -12.78 18.11 -3.05
N ILE A 23 -12.58 17.24 -2.06
CA ILE A 23 -11.29 17.09 -1.37
C ILE A 23 -10.20 16.60 -2.34
N LEU A 24 -10.49 15.57 -3.14
CA LEU A 24 -9.54 14.99 -4.09
C LEU A 24 -9.17 15.98 -5.22
N LYS A 25 -10.12 16.76 -5.73
CA LYS A 25 -9.85 17.86 -6.67
C LYS A 25 -8.93 18.90 -6.05
N GLY A 26 -9.16 19.26 -4.77
CA GLY A 26 -8.27 20.14 -4.01
C GLY A 26 -6.85 19.61 -3.84
N ARG A 27 -6.65 18.28 -3.96
CA ARG A 27 -5.34 17.61 -3.93
C ARG A 27 -4.68 17.48 -5.32
N GLY A 28 -5.31 18.02 -6.37
CA GLY A 28 -4.77 18.06 -7.74
C GLY A 28 -5.15 16.86 -8.62
N PHE A 29 -6.16 16.08 -8.23
CA PHE A 29 -6.70 14.99 -9.04
C PHE A 29 -7.80 15.47 -9.99
N ASP A 30 -7.92 14.82 -11.14
CA ASP A 30 -9.05 15.00 -12.06
C ASP A 30 -10.13 13.96 -11.73
N VAL A 31 -11.20 14.39 -11.07
CA VAL A 31 -12.17 13.46 -10.45
C VAL A 31 -13.50 13.48 -11.18
N SER A 32 -13.88 12.32 -11.71
CA SER A 32 -15.24 11.99 -12.16
C SER A 32 -15.96 11.17 -11.10
N VAL A 33 -17.29 11.27 -11.07
CA VAL A 33 -18.12 10.61 -10.06
C VAL A 33 -19.25 9.82 -10.71
N THR A 34 -19.60 8.70 -10.11
CA THR A 34 -20.75 7.86 -10.44
C THR A 34 -21.43 7.39 -9.16
N PHE A 35 -22.72 7.08 -9.22
CA PHE A 35 -23.49 6.74 -8.02
C PHE A 35 -23.92 5.28 -7.95
N ASP A 36 -23.49 4.46 -8.90
CA ASP A 36 -23.65 3.02 -8.87
C ASP A 36 -22.58 2.32 -9.73
N GLY A 37 -22.48 1.00 -9.59
CA GLY A 37 -21.49 0.19 -10.31
C GLY A 37 -21.75 0.11 -11.82
N TYR A 38 -23.00 0.27 -12.27
CA TYR A 38 -23.33 0.23 -13.70
C TYR A 38 -22.85 1.49 -14.41
N GLU A 39 -23.12 2.67 -13.84
CA GLU A 39 -22.60 3.96 -14.31
C GLU A 39 -21.06 3.95 -14.38
N ALA A 40 -20.40 3.39 -13.36
CA ALA A 40 -18.96 3.25 -13.34
C ALA A 40 -18.42 2.40 -14.52
N VAL A 41 -19.05 1.25 -14.79
CA VAL A 41 -18.68 0.41 -15.95
C VAL A 41 -18.96 1.11 -17.28
N GLN A 42 -20.10 1.82 -17.40
CA GLN A 42 -20.46 2.54 -18.63
C GLN A 42 -19.48 3.68 -18.93
N ALA A 43 -19.01 4.40 -17.91
CA ALA A 43 -18.01 5.45 -18.04
C ALA A 43 -16.77 4.96 -18.81
N LEU A 44 -16.22 3.81 -18.41
CA LEU A 44 -15.08 3.18 -19.11
C LEU A 44 -15.47 2.63 -20.48
N LYS A 45 -16.64 1.99 -20.58
CA LYS A 45 -17.13 1.39 -21.84
C LYS A 45 -17.29 2.42 -22.96
N PHE A 46 -17.72 3.64 -22.63
CA PHE A 46 -17.89 4.74 -23.59
C PHE A 46 -16.63 5.57 -23.82
N GLY A 47 -15.47 5.05 -23.44
CA GLY A 47 -14.16 5.58 -23.83
C GLY A 47 -13.60 6.64 -22.88
N GLN A 48 -14.20 6.85 -21.71
CA GLN A 48 -13.51 7.62 -20.67
C GLN A 48 -12.34 6.79 -20.14
N VAL A 49 -11.20 7.44 -19.98
CA VAL A 49 -9.97 6.80 -19.52
C VAL A 49 -9.68 7.27 -18.10
N PHE A 50 -9.62 6.31 -17.18
CA PHE A 50 -9.27 6.56 -15.79
C PHE A 50 -7.99 5.82 -15.45
N ASP A 51 -7.16 6.48 -14.66
CA ASP A 51 -5.94 5.89 -14.14
C ASP A 51 -6.26 5.03 -12.91
N VAL A 52 -7.18 5.51 -12.07
CA VAL A 52 -7.60 4.85 -10.83
C VAL A 52 -9.11 4.93 -10.69
N VAL A 53 -9.74 3.83 -10.28
CA VAL A 53 -11.14 3.77 -9.84
C VAL A 53 -11.16 3.54 -8.34
N VAL A 54 -11.84 4.40 -7.60
CA VAL A 54 -12.14 4.23 -6.18
C VAL A 54 -13.60 3.82 -6.07
N MET A 55 -13.88 2.61 -5.60
CA MET A 55 -15.20 2.03 -5.69
C MET A 55 -15.68 1.42 -4.38
N ASP A 56 -16.88 1.78 -3.96
CA ASP A 56 -17.54 1.11 -2.85
C ASP A 56 -17.92 -0.32 -3.20
N LEU A 57 -17.73 -1.23 -2.24
CA LEU A 57 -18.01 -2.64 -2.40
C LEU A 57 -19.51 -2.95 -2.47
N ARG A 58 -20.35 -2.15 -1.79
CA ARG A 58 -21.76 -2.41 -1.53
C ARG A 58 -22.63 -1.30 -2.10
N MET A 59 -22.84 -1.34 -3.41
CA MET A 59 -23.81 -0.47 -4.09
C MET A 59 -25.09 -1.25 -4.47
N PRO A 60 -26.26 -0.59 -4.50
CA PRO A 60 -27.49 -1.15 -5.06
C PRO A 60 -27.34 -1.52 -6.55
N GLY A 61 -28.04 -2.57 -6.98
CA GLY A 61 -28.00 -3.02 -8.37
C GLY A 61 -26.74 -3.82 -8.67
N MET A 62 -25.74 -3.19 -9.29
CA MET A 62 -24.44 -3.81 -9.57
C MET A 62 -23.48 -3.56 -8.41
N ASP A 63 -23.12 -4.62 -7.68
CA ASP A 63 -22.15 -4.51 -6.59
C ASP A 63 -20.75 -4.14 -7.10
N GLY A 64 -19.93 -3.55 -6.23
CA GLY A 64 -18.61 -3.05 -6.60
C GLY A 64 -17.63 -4.14 -7.03
N LEU A 65 -17.78 -5.37 -6.54
CA LEU A 65 -16.91 -6.48 -6.94
C LEU A 65 -17.22 -6.93 -8.37
N THR A 66 -18.50 -7.02 -8.71
CA THR A 66 -18.97 -7.30 -10.07
C THR A 66 -18.56 -6.18 -11.04
N ALA A 67 -18.74 -4.91 -10.64
CA ALA A 67 -18.30 -3.76 -11.43
C ALA A 67 -16.77 -3.76 -11.66
N MET A 68 -15.97 -4.09 -10.63
CA MET A 68 -14.51 -4.18 -10.74
C MET A 68 -14.09 -5.22 -11.78
N LYS A 69 -14.73 -6.40 -11.80
CA LYS A 69 -14.42 -7.45 -12.79
C LYS A 69 -14.66 -6.97 -14.21
N GLU A 70 -15.79 -6.30 -14.46
CA GLU A 70 -16.08 -5.75 -15.79
C GLU A 70 -15.12 -4.61 -16.15
N ILE A 71 -14.80 -3.72 -15.20
CA ILE A 71 -13.80 -2.66 -15.38
C ILE A 71 -12.45 -3.25 -15.77
N LYS A 72 -11.95 -4.27 -15.05
CA LYS A 72 -10.67 -4.93 -15.36
C LYS A 72 -10.72 -5.69 -16.70
N ARG A 73 -11.90 -6.16 -17.14
CA ARG A 73 -12.06 -6.77 -18.47
C ARG A 73 -12.04 -5.74 -19.59
N LEU A 74 -12.61 -4.55 -19.38
CA LEU A 74 -12.69 -3.47 -20.35
C LEU A 74 -11.38 -2.66 -20.43
N SER A 75 -10.77 -2.39 -19.28
CA SER A 75 -9.54 -1.62 -19.10
C SER A 75 -8.64 -2.33 -18.08
N PRO A 76 -7.89 -3.35 -18.50
CA PRO A 76 -6.99 -4.11 -17.61
C PRO A 76 -5.97 -3.25 -16.86
N ASP A 77 -5.56 -2.15 -17.51
CA ASP A 77 -4.56 -1.22 -16.99
C ASP A 77 -5.13 -0.30 -15.89
N THR A 78 -6.44 -0.02 -15.88
CA THR A 78 -7.04 0.85 -14.85
C THR A 78 -6.98 0.18 -13.48
N GLU A 79 -6.34 0.82 -12.51
CA GLU A 79 -6.25 0.28 -11.15
C GLU A 79 -7.52 0.54 -10.34
N VAL A 80 -7.91 -0.42 -9.50
CA VAL A 80 -9.16 -0.33 -8.70
C VAL A 80 -8.85 -0.44 -7.22
N ILE A 81 -9.23 0.57 -6.44
CA ILE A 81 -9.16 0.60 -4.98
C ILE A 81 -10.57 0.39 -4.45
N MET A 82 -10.77 -0.66 -3.66
CA MET A 82 -12.09 -0.97 -3.09
C MET A 82 -12.29 -0.28 -1.73
N LEU A 83 -13.40 0.41 -1.53
CA LEU A 83 -13.84 0.95 -0.25
C LEU A 83 -14.83 -0.02 0.40
N THR A 84 -14.71 -0.25 1.71
CA THR A 84 -15.62 -1.17 2.41
C THR A 84 -15.93 -0.72 3.84
N GLY A 85 -17.21 -0.56 4.20
CA GLY A 85 -17.60 -0.20 5.57
C GLY A 85 -17.92 -1.36 6.50
N HIS A 86 -18.45 -2.47 5.98
CA HIS A 86 -18.87 -3.65 6.77
C HIS A 86 -18.46 -4.97 6.07
N GLY A 87 -17.45 -4.94 5.20
CA GLY A 87 -16.92 -6.15 4.57
C GLY A 87 -16.16 -7.00 5.59
N SER A 88 -16.51 -8.27 5.71
CA SER A 88 -15.62 -9.23 6.35
C SER A 88 -14.28 -9.22 5.62
N LEU A 89 -13.16 -9.36 6.36
CA LEU A 89 -11.80 -9.47 5.79
C LEU A 89 -11.73 -10.40 4.58
N SER A 90 -12.56 -11.45 4.56
CA SER A 90 -12.73 -12.38 3.44
C SER A 90 -13.11 -11.72 2.12
N THR A 91 -13.97 -10.69 2.12
CA THR A 91 -14.41 -10.02 0.89
C THR A 91 -13.34 -9.08 0.35
N GLY A 92 -12.58 -8.42 1.23
CA GLY A 92 -11.38 -7.67 0.84
C GLY A 92 -10.32 -8.59 0.21
N ILE A 93 -10.06 -9.76 0.83
CA ILE A 93 -9.17 -10.77 0.27
C ILE A 93 -9.67 -11.28 -1.09
N GLN A 94 -10.97 -11.47 -1.25
CA GLN A 94 -11.55 -11.88 -2.54
C GLN A 94 -11.33 -10.82 -3.62
N ALA A 95 -11.58 -9.53 -3.32
CA ALA A 95 -11.35 -8.44 -4.26
C ALA A 95 -9.89 -8.39 -4.72
N MET A 96 -8.94 -8.54 -3.79
CA MET A 96 -7.50 -8.61 -4.13
C MET A 96 -7.18 -9.77 -5.07
N ARG A 97 -7.74 -10.97 -4.84
CA ARG A 97 -7.54 -12.14 -5.72
C ARG A 97 -8.13 -11.94 -7.11
N GLU A 98 -9.17 -11.14 -7.22
CA GLU A 98 -9.88 -10.87 -8.47
C GLU A 98 -9.35 -9.63 -9.21
N GLY A 99 -8.26 -9.02 -8.71
CA GLY A 99 -7.51 -7.98 -9.42
C GLY A 99 -7.66 -6.57 -8.87
N ALA A 100 -8.26 -6.37 -7.70
CA ALA A 100 -8.17 -5.08 -7.02
C ALA A 100 -6.70 -4.72 -6.74
N TYR A 101 -6.37 -3.45 -6.91
CA TYR A 101 -5.06 -2.91 -6.55
C TYR A 101 -4.89 -2.88 -5.03
N ASP A 102 -5.91 -2.41 -4.31
CA ASP A 102 -5.91 -2.34 -2.86
C ASP A 102 -7.35 -2.27 -2.31
N TYR A 103 -7.51 -2.33 -0.99
CA TYR A 103 -8.77 -2.03 -0.32
C TYR A 103 -8.56 -1.14 0.91
N LEU A 104 -9.55 -0.29 1.19
CA LEU A 104 -9.61 0.59 2.36
C LEU A 104 -10.89 0.32 3.15
N MET A 105 -10.73 0.18 4.47
CA MET A 105 -11.87 -0.01 5.38
C MET A 105 -12.39 1.34 5.86
N LYS A 106 -13.68 1.62 5.69
CA LYS A 106 -14.35 2.78 6.29
C LYS A 106 -14.52 2.53 7.81
N PRO A 107 -14.32 3.55 8.67
CA PRO A 107 -13.79 4.87 8.34
C PRO A 107 -12.28 4.80 8.05
N TYR A 108 -11.83 5.54 7.03
CA TYR A 108 -10.42 5.63 6.62
C TYR A 108 -9.92 7.07 6.71
N ASP A 109 -8.60 7.24 6.76
CA ASP A 109 -7.95 8.53 6.66
C ASP A 109 -7.93 9.00 5.19
N MET A 110 -8.20 10.29 4.95
CA MET A 110 -8.14 10.86 3.60
C MET A 110 -6.71 10.88 3.05
N GLU A 111 -5.72 11.03 3.92
CA GLU A 111 -4.30 10.91 3.58
C GLU A 111 -3.98 9.53 3.01
N ASP A 112 -4.49 8.46 3.63
CA ASP A 112 -4.29 7.07 3.19
C ASP A 112 -4.86 6.82 1.79
N LEU A 113 -6.05 7.37 1.50
CA LEU A 113 -6.67 7.26 0.18
C LEU A 113 -5.87 8.02 -0.89
N VAL A 114 -5.43 9.25 -0.58
CA VAL A 114 -4.63 10.07 -1.49
C VAL A 114 -3.31 9.38 -1.83
N GLU A 115 -2.66 8.76 -0.84
CA GLU A 115 -1.43 7.99 -1.04
C GLU A 115 -1.69 6.77 -1.93
N LYS A 116 -2.69 5.95 -1.61
CA LYS A 116 -3.07 4.77 -2.41
C LYS A 116 -3.42 5.11 -3.86
N ILE A 117 -4.07 6.24 -4.13
CA ILE A 117 -4.37 6.68 -5.50
C ILE A 117 -3.08 6.97 -6.30
N LYS A 118 -2.13 7.69 -5.70
CA LYS A 118 -0.84 7.99 -6.35
C LYS A 118 -0.06 6.71 -6.61
N GLU A 119 -0.04 5.84 -5.62
CA GLU A 119 0.57 4.52 -5.66
C GLU A 119 -0.01 3.63 -6.78
N ALA A 120 -1.34 3.60 -6.91
CA ALA A 120 -2.03 2.84 -7.95
C ALA A 120 -1.69 3.37 -9.35
N ARG A 121 -1.69 4.69 -9.56
CA ARG A 121 -1.28 5.30 -10.83
C ARG A 121 0.16 4.94 -11.21
N GLU A 122 1.07 4.96 -10.24
CA GLU A 122 2.46 4.57 -10.47
C GLU A 122 2.54 3.11 -10.93
N ALA A 123 1.81 2.19 -10.29
CA ALA A 123 1.77 0.78 -10.68
C ALA A 123 1.23 0.56 -12.11
N GLU A 124 0.20 1.32 -12.54
CA GLU A 124 -0.33 1.27 -13.92
C GLU A 124 0.74 1.70 -14.93
N ALA A 125 1.40 2.84 -14.67
CA ALA A 125 2.35 3.44 -15.62
C ALA A 125 3.49 2.46 -15.94
N ILE A 126 3.91 1.72 -14.92
CA ILE A 126 4.91 0.66 -14.99
C ILE A 126 4.47 -0.49 -15.88
N ARG A 127 3.28 -1.05 -15.62
CA ARG A 127 2.78 -2.23 -16.35
C ARG A 127 2.60 -1.92 -17.84
N ARG A 128 2.16 -0.70 -18.16
CA ARG A 128 1.82 -0.29 -19.52
C ARG A 128 3.04 -0.04 -20.42
N HIS A 129 4.20 0.31 -19.85
CA HIS A 129 5.39 0.65 -20.63
C HIS A 129 6.66 -0.11 -20.17
N PRO A 130 6.76 -1.44 -20.40
CA PRO A 130 7.92 -2.23 -19.97
C PRO A 130 9.25 -1.81 -20.62
N VAL A 131 9.20 -1.15 -21.80
CA VAL A 131 10.39 -0.76 -22.57
C VAL A 131 11.07 0.51 -22.03
N LEU A 132 10.36 1.32 -21.23
CA LEU A 132 10.93 2.49 -20.55
C LEU A 132 11.82 2.11 -19.37
N TRP A 133 11.97 0.82 -19.10
CA TRP A 133 12.70 0.37 -17.94
C TRP A 133 14.22 0.36 -18.16
N PRO A 134 14.97 1.00 -17.27
CA PRO A 134 16.42 1.02 -17.31
C PRO A 134 16.98 -0.37 -17.00
N ARG A 135 18.00 -0.82 -17.73
CA ARG A 135 18.73 -2.07 -17.46
C ARG A 135 19.66 -1.99 -16.25
N LYS A 136 19.42 -1.06 -15.34
CA LYS A 136 20.23 -0.89 -14.13
C LYS A 136 20.01 -2.06 -13.17
N LEU A 137 21.06 -2.37 -12.44
CA LEU A 137 21.01 -3.32 -11.33
C LEU A 137 20.69 -2.58 -10.03
N VAL A 138 20.08 -3.27 -9.07
CA VAL A 138 19.80 -2.74 -7.72
C VAL A 138 21.05 -2.17 -7.06
N GLY A 139 22.20 -2.84 -7.18
CA GLY A 139 23.45 -2.39 -6.59
C GLY A 139 24.08 -1.16 -7.27
N GLN A 140 23.48 -0.65 -8.35
CA GLN A 140 23.94 0.53 -9.08
C GLN A 140 23.18 1.81 -8.71
N ILE A 141 22.22 1.73 -7.78
CA ILE A 141 21.49 2.89 -7.27
C ILE A 141 21.77 3.08 -5.78
N ALA A 142 21.51 4.29 -5.28
CA ALA A 142 21.60 4.54 -3.85
C ALA A 142 20.50 3.77 -3.12
N LEU A 143 20.89 3.02 -2.09
CA LEU A 143 19.94 2.32 -1.22
C LEU A 143 19.57 3.21 -0.05
N CYS A 144 18.30 3.17 0.34
CA CYS A 144 17.82 3.86 1.53
C CYS A 144 18.38 3.20 2.80
N PRO A 145 18.67 3.99 3.84
CA PRO A 145 18.96 3.45 5.15
C PRO A 145 17.72 2.75 5.71
N PHE A 146 17.94 1.85 6.67
CA PHE A 146 16.88 1.08 7.31
C PHE A 146 16.98 1.12 8.82
N ARG A 147 15.85 0.86 9.47
CA ARG A 147 15.77 0.70 10.92
C ARG A 147 16.02 -0.76 11.29
N ARG A 148 16.97 -0.97 12.21
CA ARG A 148 17.44 -2.30 12.64
C ARG A 148 16.90 -2.64 14.02
N LEU A 149 16.30 -3.82 14.13
CA LEU A 149 15.97 -4.51 15.38
C LEU A 149 16.86 -5.75 15.54
N ARG A 150 17.11 -6.16 16.77
CA ARG A 150 17.61 -7.48 17.12
C ARG A 150 16.45 -8.41 17.52
N PRO A 151 16.59 -9.74 17.35
CA PRO A 151 15.56 -10.71 17.74
C PRO A 151 15.03 -10.52 19.16
N GLN A 152 15.93 -10.18 20.10
CA GLN A 152 15.67 -9.96 21.52
C GLN A 152 15.07 -8.59 21.85
N ASP A 153 15.03 -7.65 20.90
CA ASP A 153 14.48 -6.32 21.17
C ASP A 153 13.00 -6.39 21.51
N THR A 154 12.58 -5.55 22.46
CA THR A 154 11.18 -5.50 22.88
C THR A 154 10.31 -4.81 21.83
N LEU A 155 9.01 -5.12 21.83
CA LEU A 155 8.06 -4.40 20.98
C LEU A 155 8.02 -2.89 21.30
N PHE A 156 8.28 -2.51 22.56
CA PHE A 156 8.42 -1.11 22.96
C PHE A 156 9.57 -0.41 22.22
N THR A 157 10.71 -1.09 22.09
CA THR A 157 11.84 -0.59 21.29
C THR A 157 11.43 -0.37 19.83
N ALA A 158 10.68 -1.31 19.25
CA ALA A 158 10.16 -1.19 17.88
C ALA A 158 9.23 0.02 17.73
N VAL A 159 8.28 0.23 18.66
CA VAL A 159 7.39 1.40 18.62
C VAL A 159 8.15 2.71 18.73
N LYS A 160 9.12 2.81 19.66
CA LYS A 160 9.95 4.02 19.79
C LYS A 160 10.71 4.34 18.51
N MET A 161 11.23 3.32 17.84
CA MET A 161 12.00 3.49 16.60
C MET A 161 11.15 3.88 15.39
N MET A 162 9.88 3.43 15.34
CA MET A 162 8.93 3.79 14.28
C MET A 162 8.17 5.09 14.58
N SER A 163 8.30 5.63 15.79
CA SER A 163 7.67 6.88 16.20
C SER A 163 8.52 8.07 15.78
N ARG A 164 7.99 8.89 14.87
CA ARG A 164 8.65 10.07 14.28
C ARG A 164 9.35 10.95 15.33
N ALA A 165 10.57 11.38 15.01
CA ALA A 165 11.07 12.70 15.37
C ALA A 165 10.65 13.72 14.27
N ARG A 166 10.47 15.00 14.63
CA ARG A 166 10.09 16.06 13.67
C ARG A 166 11.07 16.10 12.49
N GLY A 167 10.57 15.94 11.27
CA GLY A 167 11.35 16.02 10.03
C GLY A 167 11.84 14.68 9.46
N GLU A 168 11.54 13.54 10.10
CA GLU A 168 11.92 12.22 9.57
C GLU A 168 10.81 11.59 8.68
N GLU A 169 11.25 10.81 7.68
CA GLU A 169 10.39 9.97 6.83
C GLU A 169 9.55 9.01 7.70
N VAL A 170 8.33 8.71 7.26
CA VAL A 170 7.44 7.77 7.97
C VAL A 170 8.03 6.36 7.84
N VAL A 171 8.46 5.79 8.96
CA VAL A 171 8.97 4.41 9.00
C VAL A 171 7.82 3.46 9.29
N GLU A 172 7.32 2.77 8.27
CA GLU A 172 6.25 1.76 8.42
C GLU A 172 6.78 0.40 8.91
N GLU A 173 8.07 0.12 8.67
CA GLU A 173 8.67 -1.19 8.88
C GLU A 173 10.09 -1.11 9.47
N ALA A 174 10.45 -2.09 10.30
CA ALA A 174 11.79 -2.28 10.85
C ALA A 174 12.26 -3.71 10.62
N TYR A 175 13.54 -3.88 10.34
CA TYR A 175 14.13 -5.15 9.92
C TYR A 175 14.88 -5.79 11.07
N VAL A 176 14.52 -7.05 11.37
CA VAL A 176 15.13 -7.84 12.44
C VAL A 176 16.37 -8.55 11.91
N LEU A 177 17.54 -8.20 12.42
CA LEU A 177 18.84 -8.74 12.01
C LEU A 177 19.51 -9.53 13.13
N ASP A 178 20.11 -10.67 12.81
CA ASP A 178 20.96 -11.40 13.76
C ASP A 178 22.31 -10.69 14.02
N GLU A 179 23.16 -11.26 14.87
CA GLU A 179 24.43 -10.65 15.25
C GLU A 179 25.41 -10.54 14.07
N GLU A 180 25.24 -11.34 13.01
CA GLU A 180 26.00 -11.28 11.77
C GLU A 180 25.39 -10.35 10.71
N ASP A 181 24.41 -9.52 11.11
CA ASP A 181 23.61 -8.60 10.30
C ASP A 181 22.85 -9.28 9.15
N ARG A 182 22.48 -10.56 9.35
CA ARG A 182 21.63 -11.28 8.41
C ARG A 182 20.18 -11.03 8.72
N LEU A 183 19.37 -10.86 7.68
CA LEU A 183 17.95 -10.59 7.81
C LEU A 183 17.20 -11.83 8.30
N ARG A 184 16.42 -11.67 9.38
CA ARG A 184 15.64 -12.73 10.05
C ARG A 184 14.13 -12.51 9.99
N GLY A 185 13.68 -11.27 9.79
CA GLY A 185 12.27 -10.93 9.66
C GLY A 185 12.03 -9.43 9.58
N VAL A 186 10.76 -9.06 9.46
CA VAL A 186 10.30 -7.66 9.48
C VAL A 186 9.22 -7.49 10.54
N VAL A 187 9.25 -6.36 11.24
CA VAL A 187 8.20 -5.91 12.15
C VAL A 187 7.57 -4.67 11.53
N THR A 188 6.24 -4.65 11.40
CA THR A 188 5.49 -3.53 10.82
C THR A 188 4.66 -2.83 11.89
N LYS A 189 4.32 -1.54 11.70
CA LYS A 189 3.38 -0.83 12.58
C LYS A 189 2.07 -1.59 12.75
N ARG A 190 1.54 -2.11 11.64
CA ARG A 190 0.33 -2.93 11.62
C ARG A 190 0.45 -4.15 12.52
N ALA A 191 1.57 -4.88 12.45
CA ALA A 191 1.79 -6.06 13.31
C ALA A 191 1.83 -5.67 14.80
N LEU A 192 2.42 -4.52 15.13
CA LEU A 192 2.46 -4.01 16.52
C LEU A 192 1.07 -3.64 17.03
N VAL A 193 0.25 -2.95 16.21
CA VAL A 193 -1.14 -2.62 16.56
C VAL A 193 -2.00 -3.87 16.68
N GLU A 194 -1.88 -4.82 15.75
CA GLU A 194 -2.59 -6.10 15.82
C GLU A 194 -2.21 -6.89 17.07
N GLU A 195 -0.93 -6.88 17.46
CA GLU A 195 -0.47 -7.57 18.67
C GLU A 195 -0.98 -6.90 19.95
N ALA A 196 -1.01 -5.57 20.01
CA ALA A 196 -1.60 -4.83 21.13
C ALA A 196 -3.11 -5.08 21.26
N ARG A 197 -3.85 -5.15 20.15
CA ARG A 197 -5.29 -5.48 20.13
C ARG A 197 -5.61 -6.85 20.71
N LYS A 198 -4.70 -7.82 20.66
CA LYS A 198 -4.94 -9.14 21.27
C LYS A 198 -5.01 -9.09 22.79
N THR A 199 -4.36 -8.10 23.40
CA THR A 199 -4.29 -7.91 24.85
C THR A 199 -5.31 -6.84 25.32
N PHE A 200 -5.68 -5.92 24.43
CA PHE A 200 -6.64 -4.86 24.68
C PHE A 200 -8.08 -5.28 24.31
N LEU A 201 -8.97 -5.39 25.31
CA LEU A 201 -10.40 -5.74 25.13
C LEU A 201 -11.29 -4.60 24.60
N GLY A 202 -10.72 -3.46 24.17
CA GLY A 202 -11.46 -2.32 23.63
C GLY A 202 -11.70 -2.39 22.12
N ARG A 203 -12.74 -1.67 21.63
CA ARG A 203 -13.29 -1.83 20.27
C ARG A 203 -12.44 -1.22 19.14
N SER A 204 -11.47 -0.35 19.44
CA SER A 204 -10.54 0.21 18.44
C SER A 204 -9.23 0.63 19.08
N LEU A 205 -8.11 0.33 18.43
CA LEU A 205 -6.76 0.78 18.79
C LEU A 205 -6.04 1.19 17.52
N THR A 206 -5.58 2.44 17.44
CA THR A 206 -4.82 2.99 16.32
C THR A 206 -3.32 3.00 16.61
N TRP A 207 -2.51 3.29 15.59
CA TRP A 207 -1.08 3.51 15.79
C TRP A 207 -0.81 4.68 16.74
N GLN A 208 -1.55 5.79 16.61
CA GLN A 208 -1.37 6.97 17.46
C GLN A 208 -1.67 6.67 18.94
N ASP A 209 -2.68 5.84 19.21
CA ASP A 209 -3.00 5.39 20.57
C ASP A 209 -1.87 4.53 21.16
N LEU A 210 -1.29 3.64 20.33
CA LEU A 210 -0.18 2.78 20.72
C LEU A 210 1.11 3.57 20.94
N GLN A 211 1.34 4.64 20.17
CA GLN A 211 2.47 5.55 20.39
C GLN A 211 2.34 6.31 21.72
N GLY A 212 1.12 6.73 22.05
CA GLY A 212 0.82 7.42 23.30
C GLY A 212 0.84 6.50 24.52
N ASN A 213 0.50 5.22 24.34
CA ASN A 213 0.42 4.21 25.40
C ASN A 213 1.16 2.91 25.03
N PRO A 214 2.51 2.92 24.89
CA PRO A 214 3.26 1.73 24.48
C PRO A 214 3.16 0.55 25.45
N GLU A 215 2.75 0.79 26.71
CA GLU A 215 2.50 -0.24 27.72
C GLU A 215 1.36 -1.20 27.38
N LEU A 216 0.54 -0.87 26.37
CA LEU A 216 -0.50 -1.77 25.84
C LEU A 216 0.09 -2.98 25.09
N LEU A 217 1.39 -2.95 24.77
CA LEU A 217 2.06 -4.06 24.11
C LEU A 217 2.28 -5.24 25.08
N PRO A 218 2.07 -6.49 24.63
CA PRO A 218 2.45 -7.64 25.43
C PRO A 218 3.98 -7.70 25.58
N LYS A 219 4.43 -8.36 26.66
CA LYS A 219 5.85 -8.63 26.93
C LYS A 219 6.38 -9.71 25.97
N LYS A 220 6.55 -9.33 24.71
CA LYS A 220 7.12 -10.14 23.63
C LYS A 220 8.32 -9.44 23.01
N THR A 221 9.11 -10.23 22.31
CA THR A 221 10.28 -9.81 21.56
C THR A 221 9.94 -9.62 20.07
N ALA A 222 10.81 -8.93 19.35
CA ALA A 222 10.70 -8.78 17.90
C ALA A 222 10.66 -10.14 17.18
N ALA A 223 11.44 -11.13 17.66
CA ALA A 223 11.48 -12.47 17.08
C ALA A 223 10.14 -13.23 17.13
N GLU A 224 9.30 -12.91 18.12
CA GLU A 224 8.01 -13.57 18.33
C GLU A 224 6.88 -12.96 17.47
N VAL A 225 7.04 -11.73 17.01
CA VAL A 225 6.03 -10.99 16.24
C VAL A 225 6.45 -10.75 14.78
N MET A 226 7.74 -10.88 14.47
CA MET A 226 8.25 -10.64 13.12
C MET A 226 7.63 -11.58 12.09
N GLN A 227 7.38 -11.02 10.91
CA GLN A 227 7.01 -11.78 9.73
C GLN A 227 8.27 -12.39 9.12
N ARG A 228 8.25 -13.72 8.93
CA ARG A 228 9.40 -14.50 8.43
C ARG A 228 9.42 -14.66 6.90
N TYR A 229 8.44 -14.09 6.21
CA TYR A 229 8.36 -14.09 4.76
C TYR A 229 8.53 -12.65 4.29
N TRP A 230 9.67 -12.35 3.68
CA TRP A 230 9.93 -11.06 3.05
C TRP A 230 10.54 -11.31 1.68
N PHE A 231 10.05 -10.58 0.68
CA PHE A 231 10.71 -10.52 -0.62
C PHE A 231 11.99 -9.70 -0.46
N ALA A 232 13.11 -10.19 -1.00
CA ALA A 232 14.38 -9.47 -0.96
C ALA A 232 14.99 -9.40 -2.34
N ALA A 233 15.54 -8.23 -2.67
CA ALA A 233 16.26 -8.02 -3.91
C ALA A 233 17.74 -8.40 -3.73
N ALA A 234 18.30 -9.08 -4.73
CA ALA A 234 19.75 -9.22 -4.82
C ALA A 234 20.34 -7.95 -5.47
N PRO A 235 21.56 -7.52 -5.08
CA PRO A 235 22.18 -6.32 -5.68
C PRO A 235 22.51 -6.48 -7.17
N ASN A 236 22.54 -7.70 -7.69
CA ASN A 236 22.71 -8.00 -9.12
C ASN A 236 21.37 -8.29 -9.83
N ALA A 237 20.22 -8.13 -9.17
CA ALA A 237 18.93 -8.19 -9.82
C ALA A 237 18.69 -6.91 -10.64
N TYR A 238 17.97 -7.03 -11.74
CA TYR A 238 17.53 -5.87 -12.51
C TYR A 238 16.45 -5.11 -11.76
N LEU A 239 16.47 -3.78 -11.87
CA LEU A 239 15.45 -2.92 -11.29
C LEU A 239 14.04 -3.27 -11.80
N THR A 240 13.91 -3.74 -13.05
CA THR A 240 12.67 -4.26 -13.65
C THR A 240 12.06 -5.38 -12.84
N ASP A 241 12.87 -6.39 -12.54
CA ASP A 241 12.39 -7.61 -11.93
C ASP A 241 11.98 -7.33 -10.48
N VAL A 242 12.77 -6.49 -9.81
CA VAL A 242 12.49 -6.04 -8.44
C VAL A 242 11.22 -5.22 -8.39
N ALA A 243 11.05 -4.21 -9.25
CA ALA A 243 9.84 -3.42 -9.23
C ALA A 243 8.60 -4.22 -9.62
N ASN A 244 8.70 -5.15 -10.58
CA ASN A 244 7.61 -6.04 -10.91
C ASN A 244 7.21 -6.91 -9.70
N GLN A 245 8.19 -7.49 -9.00
CA GLN A 245 7.94 -8.20 -7.75
C GLN A 245 7.27 -7.29 -6.70
N MET A 246 7.76 -6.06 -6.55
CA MET A 246 7.20 -5.08 -5.63
C MET A 246 5.72 -4.78 -5.93
N ILE A 247 5.38 -4.56 -7.20
CA ILE A 247 4.01 -4.29 -7.64
C ILE A 247 3.11 -5.51 -7.48
N VAL A 248 3.56 -6.68 -7.94
CA VAL A 248 2.78 -7.93 -7.86
C VAL A 248 2.49 -8.32 -6.42
N HIS A 249 3.42 -8.05 -5.51
CA HIS A 249 3.26 -8.34 -4.08
C HIS A 249 2.71 -7.17 -3.26
N ASN A 250 2.35 -6.06 -3.92
CA ASN A 250 1.89 -4.82 -3.29
C ASN A 250 2.80 -4.35 -2.13
N VAL A 251 4.12 -4.40 -2.33
CA VAL A 251 5.13 -3.91 -1.38
C VAL A 251 5.85 -2.69 -1.94
N ARG A 252 6.00 -1.66 -1.11
CA ARG A 252 6.63 -0.38 -1.50
C ARG A 252 8.12 -0.30 -1.12
N PHE A 253 8.54 -1.17 -0.20
CA PHE A 253 9.90 -1.31 0.29
C PHE A 253 10.36 -2.75 0.06
N MET A 254 11.58 -2.93 -0.42
CA MET A 254 12.19 -4.25 -0.53
C MET A 254 13.60 -4.23 0.07
N PRO A 255 13.91 -5.11 1.03
CA PRO A 255 15.28 -5.25 1.53
C PRO A 255 16.21 -5.73 0.43
N VAL A 256 17.39 -5.12 0.33
CA VAL A 256 18.46 -5.57 -0.55
C VAL A 256 19.44 -6.40 0.24
N VAL A 257 19.64 -7.65 -0.19
CA VAL A 257 20.39 -8.65 0.58
C VAL A 257 21.49 -9.29 -0.27
N ARG A 258 22.68 -9.45 0.30
CA ARG A 258 23.79 -10.21 -0.32
C ARG A 258 24.28 -11.27 0.66
N ALA A 259 24.22 -12.53 0.25
CA ALA A 259 24.61 -13.67 1.08
C ALA A 259 23.95 -13.64 2.48
N GLY A 260 22.66 -13.30 2.53
CA GLY A 260 21.88 -13.18 3.77
C GLY A 260 22.03 -11.86 4.52
N ARG A 261 23.09 -11.07 4.26
CA ARG A 261 23.33 -9.78 4.92
C ARG A 261 22.57 -8.64 4.27
N MET A 262 21.97 -7.79 5.10
CA MET A 262 21.22 -6.63 4.64
C MET A 262 22.16 -5.49 4.21
N LEU A 263 21.97 -4.97 3.00
CA LEU A 263 22.74 -3.86 2.44
C LEU A 263 21.99 -2.52 2.52
N GLY A 264 20.67 -2.55 2.49
CA GLY A 264 19.82 -1.37 2.41
C GLY A 264 18.38 -1.74 2.08
N ILE A 265 17.56 -0.72 1.82
CA ILE A 265 16.21 -0.88 1.26
C ILE A 265 16.16 -0.18 -0.10
N ILE A 266 15.40 -0.75 -1.03
CA ILE A 266 14.98 -0.08 -2.25
C ILE A 266 13.49 0.28 -2.14
N ARG A 267 13.14 1.52 -2.50
CA ARG A 267 11.74 1.98 -2.56
C ARG A 267 11.26 1.94 -4.00
N LEU A 268 9.98 1.63 -4.21
CA LEU A 268 9.42 1.53 -5.56
C LEU A 268 9.54 2.89 -6.29
N GLN A 269 9.31 4.00 -5.58
CA GLN A 269 9.51 5.36 -6.11
C GLN A 269 10.95 5.64 -6.59
N ASP A 270 11.96 5.08 -5.91
CA ASP A 270 13.37 5.26 -6.29
C ASP A 270 13.74 4.40 -7.49
N ILE A 271 12.97 3.36 -7.79
CA ILE A 271 13.10 2.61 -9.03
C ILE A 271 12.43 3.40 -10.17
N LEU A 272 11.26 3.96 -9.89
CA LEU A 272 10.43 4.68 -10.85
C LEU A 272 11.08 5.92 -11.44
N GLN A 273 11.90 6.64 -10.69
CA GLN A 273 12.65 7.79 -11.19
C GLN A 273 13.58 7.46 -12.37
N TYR A 274 13.88 6.18 -12.60
CA TYR A 274 14.76 5.77 -13.69
C TYR A 274 14.00 5.27 -14.93
N VAL A 275 12.66 5.32 -14.92
CA VAL A 275 11.77 4.87 -16.01
C VAL A 275 11.43 6.02 -16.98
N GLU A 276 12.23 7.09 -17.00
CA GLU A 276 12.05 8.24 -17.92
C GLU A 276 12.53 7.97 -19.36
#